data_AF-A1SWI9-F1
#
_entry.id   AF-A1SWI9-F1
#
_cell.length_a   1.000
_cell.length_b   1.000
_cell.length_c   1.000
_cell.angle_alpha   90.00
_cell.angle_beta   90.00
_cell.angle_gamma   90.00
#
_symmetry.space_group_name_H-M   'P 1'
#
loop_
_entity.id
_entity.type
_entity.pdbx_description
1 polymer ?
#
loop_
_entity_poly.entity_id
_entity_poly.type
_entity_poly.pdbx_seq_one_letter_code
_entity_poly.pdbx_strand_id
1 'polypeptide(L)'
;MLTIFYDGNCPLCSMEMKELRRYDQHNNIQLEDIHQSDFEQKFPDIDKIKATNILHGKLNGTPLFGLDVTCHAWRLVGKKPWIAALRFPIIKPVADWAYLLFAKHRIRISKLLMGNKSCENGQCSIKTADNTQEKK
;
A
#
# COMPACT_ATOMS: atom_id res chain seq x y z
N MET A 1 -2.48 -11.62 -11.67
CA MET A 1 -1.49 -10.69 -11.09
C MET A 1 -2.18 -9.41 -10.66
N LEU A 2 -1.92 -8.99 -9.41
CA LEU A 2 -2.40 -7.74 -8.84
C LEU A 2 -1.24 -6.74 -8.82
N THR A 3 -1.36 -5.64 -9.53
CA THR A 3 -0.40 -4.52 -9.45
C THR A 3 -0.95 -3.48 -8.49
N ILE A 4 -0.15 -3.02 -7.53
CA ILE A 4 -0.52 -2.00 -6.54
C ILE A 4 0.39 -0.79 -6.74
N PHE A 5 -0.23 0.36 -6.92
CA PHE A 5 0.43 1.64 -7.10
C PHE A 5 0.39 2.40 -5.77
N TYR A 6 1.54 2.46 -5.10
CA TYR A 6 1.63 3.02 -3.75
C TYR A 6 2.55 4.23 -3.70
N ASP A 7 2.40 5.02 -2.65
CA ASP A 7 3.23 6.19 -2.35
C ASP A 7 4.42 5.78 -1.47
N GLY A 8 5.62 5.75 -2.05
CA GLY A 8 6.87 5.44 -1.35
C GLY A 8 7.24 6.45 -0.24
N ASN A 9 6.75 7.69 -0.32
CA ASN A 9 7.03 8.75 0.65
C ASN A 9 6.17 8.64 1.91
N CYS A 10 5.14 7.79 1.90
CA CYS A 10 4.32 7.49 3.08
C CYS A 10 4.89 6.25 3.80
N PRO A 11 5.51 6.39 4.99
CA PRO A 11 6.22 5.26 5.59
C PRO A 11 5.27 4.15 6.06
N LEU A 12 4.02 4.48 6.40
CA LEU A 12 2.98 3.51 6.73
C LEU A 12 2.58 2.67 5.51
N CYS A 13 2.36 3.32 4.35
CA CYS A 13 2.05 2.62 3.10
C CYS A 13 3.23 1.73 2.68
N SER A 14 4.45 2.27 2.68
CA SER A 14 5.66 1.51 2.36
C SER A 14 5.86 0.31 3.29
N MET A 15 5.53 0.43 4.58
CA MET A 15 5.60 -0.71 5.51
C MET A 15 4.56 -1.77 5.20
N GLU A 16 3.32 -1.37 4.92
CA GLU A 16 2.27 -2.31 4.55
C GLU A 16 2.64 -3.08 3.28
N MET A 17 3.17 -2.38 2.27
CA MET A 17 3.63 -3.00 1.02
C MET A 17 4.81 -3.95 1.25
N LYS A 18 5.78 -3.60 2.12
CA LYS A 18 6.87 -4.52 2.50
C LYS A 18 6.37 -5.76 3.22
N GLU A 19 5.42 -5.61 4.15
CA GLU A 19 4.81 -6.74 4.85
C GLU A 19 4.04 -7.64 3.89
N LEU A 20 3.28 -7.05 2.98
CA LEU A 20 2.56 -7.75 1.92
C LEU A 20 3.52 -8.54 1.01
N ARG A 21 4.61 -7.93 0.55
CA ARG A 21 5.66 -8.60 -0.24
C ARG A 21 6.27 -9.79 0.52
N ARG A 22 6.47 -9.67 1.83
CA ARG A 22 6.99 -10.76 2.67
C ARG A 22 6.05 -11.97 2.71
N TYR A 23 4.74 -11.75 2.67
CA TYR A 23 3.74 -12.82 2.66
C TYR A 23 3.40 -13.32 1.25
N ASP A 24 3.74 -12.57 0.20
CA ASP A 24 3.52 -12.96 -1.19
C ASP A 24 4.56 -13.99 -1.67
N GLN A 25 4.44 -15.22 -1.16
CA GLN A 25 5.32 -16.33 -1.54
C GLN A 25 5.19 -16.75 -3.01
N HIS A 26 4.09 -16.39 -3.66
CA HIS A 26 3.78 -16.79 -5.03
C HIS A 26 4.06 -15.69 -6.06
N ASN A 27 4.61 -14.53 -5.65
CA ASN A 27 4.82 -13.36 -6.50
C ASN A 27 3.57 -12.96 -7.30
N ASN A 28 2.39 -13.07 -6.68
CA ASN A 28 1.11 -12.72 -7.30
C ASN A 28 0.86 -11.21 -7.28
N ILE A 29 1.65 -10.45 -6.51
CA ILE A 29 1.49 -9.02 -6.27
C ILE A 29 2.72 -8.27 -6.78
N GLN A 30 2.48 -7.36 -7.71
CA GLN A 30 3.46 -6.41 -8.20
C GLN A 30 3.27 -5.07 -7.49
N LEU A 31 4.34 -4.52 -6.93
CA LEU A 31 4.31 -3.26 -6.19
C LEU A 31 5.08 -2.22 -6.99
N GLU A 32 4.41 -1.14 -7.35
CA GLU A 32 4.96 -0.05 -8.16
C GLU A 32 4.85 1.26 -7.39
N ASP A 33 5.96 1.96 -7.23
CA ASP A 33 6.00 3.27 -6.56
C ASP A 33 5.69 4.38 -7.56
N ILE A 34 4.67 5.18 -7.26
CA ILE A 34 4.23 6.31 -8.09
C ILE A 34 5.26 7.45 -8.17
N HIS A 35 6.28 7.42 -7.30
CA HIS A 35 7.39 8.37 -7.29
C HIS A 35 8.58 7.95 -8.17
N GLN A 36 8.53 6.79 -8.83
CA GLN A 36 9.55 6.42 -9.82
C GLN A 36 9.54 7.38 -11.02
N SER A 37 10.72 7.68 -11.55
CA SER A 37 10.91 8.62 -12.67
C SER A 37 10.29 8.14 -13.99
N ASP A 38 10.17 6.83 -14.14
CA ASP A 38 9.64 6.12 -15.30
C ASP A 38 8.16 5.71 -15.12
N PHE A 39 7.52 6.11 -14.03
CA PHE A 39 6.14 5.74 -13.70
C PHE A 39 5.14 6.20 -14.78
N GLU A 40 5.19 7.48 -15.15
CA GLU A 40 4.26 8.07 -16.13
C GLU A 40 4.43 7.46 -17.53
N GLN A 41 5.63 6.96 -17.84
CA GLN A 41 5.90 6.28 -19.11
C GLN A 41 5.40 4.82 -19.10
N LYS A 42 5.55 4.12 -17.97
CA LYS A 42 5.10 2.73 -17.81
C LYS A 42 3.58 2.61 -17.67
N PHE A 43 2.95 3.60 -17.03
CA PHE A 43 1.53 3.58 -16.68
C PHE A 43 0.83 4.90 -17.04
N PRO A 44 0.73 5.24 -18.34
CA PRO A 44 0.10 6.49 -18.80
C PRO A 44 -1.39 6.55 -18.43
N ASP A 45 -2.04 5.40 -18.21
CA ASP A 45 -3.44 5.31 -17.81
C ASP A 45 -3.67 5.67 -16.32
N ILE A 46 -2.61 5.79 -15.52
CA ILE A 46 -2.71 6.01 -14.08
C ILE A 46 -2.34 7.45 -13.74
N ASP A 47 -3.35 8.19 -13.27
CA ASP A 47 -3.17 9.55 -12.78
C ASP A 47 -2.46 9.54 -11.42
N LYS A 48 -1.20 9.99 -11.39
CA LYS A 48 -0.37 10.08 -10.19
C LYS A 48 -1.01 10.90 -9.07
N ILE A 49 -1.74 11.96 -9.39
CA ILE A 49 -2.40 12.81 -8.38
C ILE A 49 -3.54 12.02 -7.73
N LYS A 50 -4.32 11.28 -8.53
CA LYS A 50 -5.37 10.39 -8.00
C LYS A 50 -4.78 9.24 -7.19
N ALA A 51 -3.69 8.62 -7.65
CA ALA A 51 -2.96 7.60 -6.92
C ALA A 51 -2.35 8.10 -5.61
N THR A 52 -2.03 9.40 -5.56
CA THR A 52 -1.62 10.08 -4.34
C THR A 52 -2.82 10.37 -3.42
N ASN A 53 -4.08 10.36 -3.86
CA ASN A 53 -5.22 10.58 -2.97
C ASN A 53 -5.86 9.28 -2.47
N ILE A 54 -5.92 8.27 -3.34
CA ILE A 54 -6.55 6.98 -3.08
C ILE A 54 -5.59 5.90 -3.54
N LEU A 55 -5.44 4.80 -2.79
CA LEU A 55 -4.60 3.68 -3.20
C LEU A 55 -5.14 3.10 -4.52
N HIS A 56 -4.30 3.00 -5.55
CA HIS A 56 -4.70 2.42 -6.82
C HIS A 56 -4.15 1.01 -6.95
N GLY A 57 -4.93 0.13 -7.57
CA GLY A 57 -4.51 -1.21 -7.93
C GLY A 57 -5.09 -1.61 -9.27
N LYS A 58 -4.50 -2.63 -9.88
CA LYS A 58 -4.95 -3.22 -11.14
C LYS A 58 -4.88 -4.73 -11.02
N LEU A 59 -6.03 -5.38 -11.00
CA LEU A 59 -6.15 -6.84 -10.94
C LEU A 59 -6.42 -7.37 -12.34
N ASN A 60 -5.44 -8.03 -12.96
CA ASN A 60 -5.58 -8.60 -14.31
C ASN A 60 -6.17 -7.60 -15.34
N GLY A 61 -5.80 -6.32 -15.25
CA GLY A 61 -6.36 -5.27 -16.11
C GLY A 61 -7.53 -4.49 -15.51
N THR A 62 -8.22 -5.04 -14.51
CA THR A 62 -9.36 -4.39 -13.85
C THR A 62 -8.87 -3.38 -12.80
N PRO A 63 -9.26 -2.10 -12.88
CA PRO A 63 -8.86 -1.12 -11.88
C PRO A 63 -9.56 -1.38 -10.54
N LEU A 64 -8.80 -1.22 -9.46
CA LEU A 64 -9.24 -1.31 -8.07
C LEU A 64 -8.80 -0.04 -7.34
N PHE A 65 -9.58 0.39 -6.34
CA PHE A 65 -9.32 1.65 -5.64
C PHE A 65 -9.51 1.50 -4.13
N GLY A 66 -8.73 2.27 -3.38
CA GLY A 66 -8.83 2.42 -1.94
C GLY A 66 -8.64 1.11 -1.18
N LEU A 67 -9.51 0.88 -0.20
CA LEU A 67 -9.44 -0.30 0.67
C LEU A 67 -9.69 -1.62 -0.09
N ASP A 68 -10.35 -1.57 -1.25
CA ASP A 68 -10.58 -2.76 -2.06
C ASP A 68 -9.25 -3.35 -2.53
N VAL A 69 -8.28 -2.51 -2.92
CA VAL A 69 -6.93 -2.95 -3.30
C VAL A 69 -6.27 -3.72 -2.17
N THR A 70 -6.28 -3.16 -0.96
CA THR A 70 -5.72 -3.76 0.26
C THR A 70 -6.43 -5.06 0.62
N CYS A 71 -7.78 -5.09 0.58
CA CYS A 71 -8.56 -6.32 0.80
C CYS A 71 -8.15 -7.44 -0.15
N HIS A 72 -8.08 -7.13 -1.45
CA HIS A 72 -7.69 -8.10 -2.47
C HIS A 72 -6.26 -8.58 -2.28
N ALA A 73 -5.33 -7.67 -1.99
CA ALA A 73 -3.93 -7.98 -1.73
C ALA A 73 -3.76 -8.95 -0.55
N TRP A 74 -4.36 -8.64 0.60
CA TRP A 74 -4.29 -9.47 1.79
C TRP A 74 -4.97 -10.83 1.61
N ARG A 75 -6.08 -10.85 0.85
CA ARG A 75 -6.75 -12.09 0.45
C ARG A 75 -5.87 -12.98 -0.42
N LEU A 76 -5.10 -12.41 -1.36
CA LEU A 76 -4.19 -13.17 -2.23
C LEU A 76 -3.05 -13.84 -1.45
N VAL A 77 -2.51 -13.15 -0.43
CA VAL A 77 -1.46 -13.72 0.43
C VAL A 77 -2.02 -14.60 1.57
N GLY A 78 -3.34 -14.76 1.66
CA GLY A 78 -4.00 -15.57 2.69
C GLY A 78 -3.82 -15.05 4.12
N LYS A 79 -3.59 -13.74 4.30
CA LYS A 79 -3.40 -13.11 5.62
C LYS A 79 -4.46 -12.06 5.88
N LYS A 80 -4.65 -11.71 7.16
CA LYS A 80 -5.59 -10.69 7.65
C LYS A 80 -7.02 -10.79 7.06
N PRO A 81 -7.70 -11.96 7.16
CA PRO A 81 -9.05 -12.15 6.61
C PRO A 81 -10.10 -11.20 7.24
N TRP A 82 -9.84 -10.69 8.44
CA TRP A 82 -10.67 -9.68 9.09
C TRP A 82 -10.76 -8.37 8.27
N ILE A 83 -9.75 -8.05 7.44
CA ILE A 83 -9.81 -6.89 6.55
C ILE A 83 -10.91 -7.07 5.51
N ALA A 84 -11.15 -8.30 5.03
CA ALA A 84 -12.26 -8.57 4.12
C ALA A 84 -13.63 -8.35 4.78
N ALA A 85 -13.74 -8.46 6.10
CA ALA A 85 -14.98 -8.13 6.81
C ALA A 85 -15.31 -6.63 6.73
N LEU A 86 -14.35 -5.74 6.50
CA LEU A 86 -14.60 -4.31 6.26
C LEU A 86 -15.36 -4.04 4.96
N ARG A 87 -15.58 -5.06 4.12
CA ARG A 87 -16.34 -4.97 2.86
C ARG A 87 -17.75 -5.52 2.96
N PHE A 88 -18.22 -5.95 4.14
CA PHE A 88 -19.64 -6.26 4.33
C PHE A 88 -20.48 -5.03 3.96
N PRO A 89 -21.65 -5.19 3.30
CA PRO A 89 -22.43 -4.08 2.73
C PRO A 89 -22.82 -3.01 3.76
N ILE A 90 -22.94 -3.41 5.03
CA ILE A 90 -23.24 -2.51 6.16
C ILE A 90 -22.01 -1.72 6.61
N ILE A 91 -20.83 -2.36 6.62
CA ILE A 91 -19.57 -1.79 7.14
C ILE A 91 -18.84 -1.00 6.05
N LYS A 92 -18.96 -1.41 4.79
CA LYS A 92 -18.32 -0.80 3.62
C LYS A 92 -18.46 0.72 3.58
N PRO A 93 -19.66 1.35 3.71
CA PRO A 93 -19.76 2.80 3.64
C PRO A 93 -19.01 3.50 4.79
N VAL A 94 -19.05 2.93 5.99
CA VAL A 94 -18.32 3.47 7.15
C VAL A 94 -16.81 3.32 6.95
N ALA A 95 -16.37 2.16 6.47
CA ALA A 95 -14.97 1.89 6.19
C ALA A 95 -14.43 2.76 5.05
N ASP A 96 -15.20 3.01 3.99
CA ASP A 96 -14.82 3.90 2.89
C ASP A 96 -14.68 5.34 3.39
N TRP A 97 -15.62 5.81 4.22
CA TRP A 97 -15.53 7.15 4.81
C TRP A 97 -14.33 7.29 5.76
N ALA A 98 -14.11 6.31 6.64
CA ALA A 98 -12.94 6.26 7.51
C ALA A 98 -11.64 6.19 6.70
N TYR A 99 -11.63 5.43 5.60
CA TYR A 99 -10.50 5.33 4.68
C TYR A 99 -10.19 6.68 4.01
N LEU A 100 -11.19 7.43 3.56
CA LEU A 100 -10.97 8.76 2.97
C LEU A 100 -10.36 9.73 3.99
N LEU A 101 -10.83 9.70 5.24
CA LEU A 101 -10.28 10.50 6.32
C LEU A 101 -8.82 10.11 6.61
N PHE A 102 -8.55 8.80 6.66
CA PHE A 102 -7.21 8.25 6.81
C PHE A 102 -6.31 8.66 5.64
N ALA A 103 -6.74 8.50 4.39
CA ALA A 103 -5.97 8.84 3.20
C ALA A 103 -5.60 10.34 3.19
N LYS A 104 -6.54 11.21 3.56
CA LYS A 104 -6.31 12.65 3.72
C LYS A 104 -5.28 12.97 4.80
N HIS A 105 -5.27 12.21 5.90
CA HIS A 105 -4.36 12.43 7.02
C HIS A 105 -3.16 11.48 7.04
N ARG A 106 -2.96 10.68 5.99
CA ARG A 106 -2.06 9.51 6.05
C ARG A 106 -0.65 9.88 6.42
N ILE A 107 -0.15 11.03 5.95
CA ILE A 107 1.20 11.50 6.27
C ILE A 107 1.32 11.86 7.75
N ARG A 108 0.31 12.53 8.33
CA ARG A 108 0.29 12.84 9.76
C ARG A 108 0.11 11.58 10.61
N ILE A 109 -0.83 10.72 10.24
CA ILE A 109 -1.10 9.46 10.94
C ILE A 109 0.14 8.56 10.89
N SER A 110 0.77 8.46 9.72
CA SER A 110 2.00 7.71 9.55
C SER A 110 3.14 8.27 10.41
N LYS A 111 3.32 9.60 10.45
CA LYS A 111 4.32 10.23 11.32
C LYS A 111 4.03 10.01 12.81
N LEU A 112 2.76 10.09 13.21
CA LEU A 112 2.33 9.87 14.58
C LEU A 112 2.55 8.41 15.02
N LEU A 113 2.13 7.45 14.19
CA LEU A 113 2.24 6.02 14.49
C LEU A 113 3.67 5.50 14.41
N MET A 114 4.50 6.07 13.51
CA MET A 114 5.88 5.61 13.30
C MET A 114 6.93 6.42 14.06
N GLY A 115 6.53 7.48 14.77
CA GLY A 115 7.42 8.37 15.51
C GLY A 115 8.43 9.11 14.61
N ASN A 116 9.40 9.80 15.23
CA ASN A 116 10.51 10.52 14.59
C ASN A 116 11.50 9.59 13.85
N LYS A 117 11.03 8.72 12.96
CA LYS A 117 11.90 8.03 12.00
C LYS A 117 12.21 9.03 10.88
N SER A 118 13.47 9.47 10.84
CA SER A 118 13.96 10.47 9.90
C SER A 118 13.70 10.00 8.47
N CYS A 119 12.80 10.69 7.77
CA CYS A 119 12.69 10.61 6.33
C CYS A 119 13.52 11.76 5.78
N GLU A 120 14.79 11.50 5.47
CA GLU A 120 15.63 12.44 4.72
C GLU A 120 15.26 12.35 3.24
N ASN A 121 15.10 13.52 2.59
CA ASN A 121 14.90 13.67 1.14
C ASN A 121 13.64 13.01 0.54
N GLY A 122 12.52 12.99 1.28
CA GLY A 122 11.23 12.50 0.78
C GLY A 122 11.12 10.98 0.72
N GLN A 123 12.23 10.26 0.60
CA GLN A 123 12.25 8.80 0.65
C GLN A 123 12.41 8.30 2.09
N CYS A 124 11.33 7.78 2.66
CA CYS A 124 11.41 7.15 3.98
C CYS A 124 12.13 5.80 3.87
N SER A 125 13.45 5.81 4.11
CA SER A 125 14.23 4.58 4.31
C SER A 125 13.86 3.96 5.66
N ILE A 126 12.92 3.02 5.63
CA ILE A 126 12.62 2.17 6.78
C ILE A 126 13.87 1.31 7.01
N LYS A 127 14.68 1.63 8.02
CA LYS A 127 15.62 0.66 8.61
C LYS A 127 14.79 -0.53 9.07
N THR A 128 14.71 -1.55 8.22
CA THR A 128 14.25 -2.87 8.59
C THR A 128 15.20 -3.33 9.69
N ALA A 129 14.67 -3.65 10.87
CA ALA A 129 15.36 -4.61 11.73
C ALA A 129 15.31 -5.93 10.94
N ASP A 130 16.33 -6.11 10.11
CA ASP A 130 16.66 -7.36 9.50
C ASP A 130 17.08 -8.27 10.66
N ASN A 131 16.21 -9.21 11.02
CA ASN A 131 16.59 -10.25 11.94
C ASN A 131 17.48 -11.21 11.14
N THR A 132 18.78 -11.11 11.40
CA THR A 132 19.76 -12.20 11.43
C THR A 132 19.27 -13.52 10.85
N GLN A 133 19.84 -13.92 9.71
CA GLN A 133 20.27 -15.31 9.53
C GLN A 133 21.74 -15.33 9.13
N GLU A 134 22.57 -15.39 10.17
CA GLU A 134 23.89 -16.00 10.17
C GLU A 134 23.82 -17.39 9.51
N LYS A 135 24.62 -17.63 8.47
CA LYS A 135 25.24 -18.93 8.21
C LYS A 135 26.54 -18.72 7.43
N LYS A 136 27.64 -18.66 8.17
CA LYS A 136 28.90 -19.30 7.79
C LYS A 136 29.60 -19.83 9.03
#